data_AF-A0A7C7VR81-F1
#
_entry.id   AF-A0A7C7VR81-F1
#
_cell.length_a   1.000
_cell.length_b   1.000
_cell.length_c   1.000
_cell.angle_alpha   90.00
_cell.angle_beta   90.00
_cell.angle_gamma   90.00
#
_symmetry.space_group_name_H-M   'P 1'
#
loop_
_entity.id
_entity.type
_entity.pdbx_description
1 polymer ?
#
loop_
_entity_poly.entity_id
_entity_poly.type
_entity_poly.pdbx_seq_one_letter_code
_entity_poly.pdbx_strand_id
1 'polypeptide(L)' 'MKRKIATIDGNEATANIAHRTNEVIAIYPITPSTPMGEWADQWSADGQKNIWGSTPEVIEMQAEGGAAGAVHGALQT' A
#
# COMPACT_ATOMS: atom_id res chain seq x y z
N MET A 1 20.98 15.52 2.21
CA MET A 1 20.73 14.17 2.77
C MET A 1 21.41 13.13 1.90
N LYS A 2 22.05 12.11 2.50
CA LYS A 2 22.63 10.98 1.75
C LYS A 2 21.50 10.06 1.31
N ARG A 3 21.42 9.73 0.01
CA ARG A 3 20.42 8.77 -0.48
C ARG A 3 20.68 7.39 0.14
N LYS A 4 19.63 6.77 0.69
CA LYS A 4 19.70 5.39 1.18
C LYS A 4 19.68 4.47 -0.04
N ILE A 5 20.68 3.62 -0.16
CA ILE A 5 20.75 2.56 -1.18
C ILE A 5 20.26 1.28 -0.51
N ALA A 6 19.39 0.55 -1.18
CA ALA A 6 18.87 -0.73 -0.71
C ALA A 6 18.85 -1.73 -1.88
N THR A 7 19.07 -3.00 -1.58
CA THR A 7 18.90 -4.11 -2.52
C THR A 7 17.56 -4.75 -2.23
N ILE A 8 16.57 -4.46 -3.07
CA ILE A 8 15.17 -4.86 -2.92
C ILE A 8 14.61 -5.21 -4.30
N ASP A 9 13.49 -5.92 -4.35
CA ASP A 9 12.79 -6.18 -5.61
C ASP A 9 11.90 -5.00 -6.05
N GLY A 10 11.26 -5.14 -7.22
CA GLY A 10 10.40 -4.09 -7.78
C GLY A 10 9.08 -3.91 -7.04
N ASN A 11 8.52 -4.96 -6.44
CA ASN A 11 7.28 -4.89 -5.67
C ASN A 11 7.53 -4.14 -4.36
N GLU A 12 8.59 -4.48 -3.63
CA GLU A 12 8.99 -3.78 -2.40
C GLU A 12 9.30 -2.30 -2.68
N ALA A 13 10.01 -2.01 -3.77
CA ALA A 13 10.32 -0.64 -4.16
C ALA A 13 9.05 0.19 -4.47
N THR A 14 8.09 -0.41 -5.17
CA THR A 14 6.83 0.26 -5.55
C THR A 14 5.92 0.43 -4.34
N ALA A 15 5.74 -0.63 -3.55
CA ALA A 15 4.98 -0.60 -2.31
C ALA A 15 5.53 0.47 -1.36
N ASN A 16 6.86 0.62 -1.25
CA ASN A 16 7.45 1.61 -0.35
C ASN A 16 6.95 3.03 -0.63
N ILE A 17 6.86 3.39 -1.90
CA ILE A 17 6.35 4.70 -2.28
C ILE A 17 4.84 4.75 -2.06
N ALA A 18 4.09 3.76 -2.52
CA ALA A 18 2.63 3.70 -2.36
C ALA A 18 2.20 3.83 -0.88
N HIS A 19 2.79 3.04 0.02
CA HIS A 19 2.54 3.11 1.46
C HIS A 19 2.78 4.51 2.04
N ARG A 20 3.87 5.15 1.59
CA ARG A 20 4.25 6.46 2.10
C ARG A 20 3.37 7.59 1.56
N THR A 21 2.69 7.37 0.43
CA THR A 21 1.91 8.40 -0.28
C THR A 21 0.42 8.10 -0.31
N ASN A 22 -0.10 7.20 0.53
CA ASN A 22 -1.52 6.87 0.60
C ASN A 22 -2.00 6.78 2.05
N GLU A 23 -3.23 7.23 2.30
CA GLU A 23 -3.92 7.06 3.59
C GLU A 23 -4.81 5.83 3.60
N VAL A 24 -5.33 5.43 2.43
CA VAL A 24 -6.16 4.24 2.22
C VAL A 24 -5.56 3.39 1.10
N ILE A 25 -5.48 2.08 1.32
CA ILE A 25 -4.93 1.09 0.38
C ILE A 25 -5.89 -0.11 0.34
N ALA A 26 -6.80 -0.13 -0.64
CA ALA A 26 -7.67 -1.28 -0.86
C ALA A 26 -6.97 -2.30 -1.78
N ILE A 27 -6.89 -3.56 -1.34
CA ILE A 27 -6.12 -4.61 -2.02
C ILE A 27 -6.98 -5.82 -2.37
N TYR A 28 -6.50 -6.61 -3.33
CA TYR A 28 -6.93 -7.98 -3.59
C TYR A 28 -5.74 -8.77 -4.15
N PRO A 29 -5.45 -9.98 -3.66
CA PRO A 29 -4.26 -10.73 -4.06
C PRO A 29 -4.39 -11.31 -5.48
N ILE A 30 -3.44 -10.97 -6.35
CA ILE A 30 -3.27 -11.58 -7.68
C ILE A 30 -1.79 -11.59 -8.08
N THR A 31 -1.29 -12.74 -8.52
CA THR A 31 0.09 -12.91 -9.02
C THR A 31 0.30 -12.07 -10.29
N PRO A 32 1.41 -11.32 -10.43
CA PRO A 32 2.59 -11.26 -9.56
C PRO A 32 2.61 -10.08 -8.56
N SER A 33 1.52 -9.34 -8.43
CA SER A 33 1.44 -8.10 -7.64
C SER A 33 1.15 -8.30 -6.16
N THR A 34 0.71 -9.49 -5.72
CA THR A 34 0.38 -9.79 -4.32
C THR A 34 1.41 -9.26 -3.31
N PRO A 35 2.74 -9.41 -3.51
CA PRO A 35 3.71 -8.92 -2.54
C PRO A 35 3.63 -7.40 -2.27
N MET A 36 3.13 -6.58 -3.20
CA MET A 36 2.97 -5.14 -2.93
C MET A 36 1.93 -4.87 -1.85
N GLY A 37 0.81 -5.61 -1.87
CA GLY A 37 -0.24 -5.51 -0.85
C GLY A 37 0.23 -6.04 0.49
N GLU A 38 0.94 -7.17 0.49
CA GLU A 38 1.52 -7.77 1.71
C GLU A 38 2.53 -6.84 2.39
N TRP A 39 3.39 -6.16 1.62
CA TRP A 39 4.31 -5.17 2.17
C TRP A 39 3.57 -3.99 2.81
N ALA A 40 2.55 -3.46 2.15
CA ALA A 40 1.75 -2.36 2.68
C ALA A 40 0.99 -2.77 3.96
N ASP A 41 0.41 -3.97 3.98
CA ASP A 41 -0.28 -4.52 5.14
C ASP A 41 0.67 -4.70 6.33
N GLN A 42 1.82 -5.35 6.10
CA GLN A 42 2.85 -5.56 7.12
C GLN A 42 3.35 -4.23 7.69
N TRP A 43 3.68 -3.25 6.85
CA TRP A 43 4.15 -1.95 7.32
C TRP A 43 3.06 -1.18 8.08
N SER A 44 1.79 -1.35 7.71
CA SER A 44 0.67 -0.76 8.43
C SER A 44 0.48 -1.41 9.80
N ALA A 45 0.57 -2.75 9.88
CA ALA A 45 0.52 -3.50 11.12
C ALA A 45 1.70 -3.15 12.06
N ASP A 46 2.89 -2.88 11.50
CA ASP A 46 4.06 -2.40 12.23
C ASP A 46 3.96 -0.91 12.64
N GLY A 47 2.88 -0.22 12.27
CA GLY A 47 2.64 1.19 12.59
C GLY A 47 3.51 2.16 11.81
N GLN A 48 4.05 1.76 10.66
CA GLN A 48 4.83 2.67 9.80
C GLN A 48 3.94 3.74 9.21
N LYS A 49 4.28 4.99 9.50
CA LYS A 49 3.53 6.16 9.08
C LYS A 49 3.86 6.58 7.66
N ASN A 50 2.86 7.09 6.96
CA ASN A 50 2.99 7.78 5.69
C ASN A 50 3.51 9.22 5.87
N ILE A 51 3.61 9.97 4.77
CA ILE A 51 4.13 11.35 4.79
C ILE A 51 3.24 12.36 5.53
N TRP A 52 1.99 12.01 5.85
CA TRP A 52 1.08 12.86 6.64
C TRP A 52 1.08 12.49 8.13
N GLY A 53 1.84 11.46 8.52
CA GLY A 53 1.96 11.04 9.92
C GLY A 53 0.83 10.11 10.39
N SER A 54 -0.04 9.67 9.49
CA SER A 54 -1.03 8.60 9.70
C SER A 54 -0.46 7.25 9.29
N THR A 55 -0.95 6.16 9.88
CA THR A 55 -0.69 4.81 9.37
C THR A 55 -1.73 4.53 8.29
N PRO A 56 -1.34 4.10 7.07
CA PRO A 56 -2.30 3.77 6.04
C PRO A 56 -3.29 2.68 6.50
N GLU A 57 -4.55 2.82 6.12
CA GLU A 57 -5.56 1.79 6.31
C GLU A 57 -5.51 0.82 5.13
N VAL A 58 -5.12 -0.43 5.39
CA VAL A 58 -5.05 -1.49 4.37
C VAL A 58 -6.25 -2.41 4.54
N ILE A 59 -6.98 -2.62 3.44
CA ILE A 59 -8.24 -3.40 3.46
C ILE A 59 -8.21 -4.40 2.31
N GLU A 60 -8.26 -5.69 2.62
CA GLU A 60 -8.46 -6.73 1.61
C GLU A 60 -9.93 -6.84 1.24
N MET A 61 -10.23 -6.73 -0.06
CA MET A 61 -11.57 -6.80 -0.61
C MET A 61 -11.89 -8.22 -1.11
N GLN A 62 -13.13 -8.47 -1.50
CA GLN A 62 -13.56 -9.79 -1.99
C GLN A 62 -13.14 -10.10 -3.44
N ALA A 63 -12.79 -9.07 -4.22
CA ALA A 63 -12.35 -9.15 -5.62
C ALA A 63 -11.70 -7.81 -6.02
N GLU A 64 -10.97 -7.78 -7.14
CA GLU A 64 -10.37 -6.55 -7.68
C GLU A 64 -11.44 -5.47 -7.99
N GLY A 65 -12.64 -5.90 -8.42
CA GLY A 65 -13.76 -4.99 -8.62
C GLY A 65 -14.24 -4.33 -7.31
N GLY A 66 -14.14 -5.04 -6.19
CA GLY A 66 -14.40 -4.50 -4.85
C GLY A 66 -13.32 -3.50 -4.43
N ALA A 67 -12.05 -3.83 -4.65
CA ALA A 67 -10.91 -2.93 -4.42
C ALA A 67 -11.05 -1.63 -5.23
N ALA A 68 -11.42 -1.73 -6.51
CA ALA A 68 -11.67 -0.56 -7.36
C ALA A 68 -12.81 0.31 -6.82
N GLY A 69 -13.91 -0.30 -6.36
CA GLY A 69 -15.03 0.43 -5.76
C GLY A 69 -14.66 1.13 -4.45
N ALA A 70 -13.90 0.47 -3.58
CA ALA A 70 -13.40 1.06 -2.34
C ALA A 70 -12.47 2.24 -2.61
N VAL A 71 -11.51 2.09 -3.54
CA VAL A 71 -10.62 3.19 -3.97
C VAL A 71 -11.43 4.34 -4.56
N HIS A 72 -12.41 4.06 -5.42
CA HIS A 72 -13.28 5.09 -5.99
C HIS A 72 -14.00 5.90 -4.90
N GLY A 73 -14.62 5.21 -3.93
CA GLY A 73 -15.29 5.87 -2.81
C GLY A 73 -14.35 6.66 -1.91
N ALA A 74 -13.16 6.12 -1.62
CA ALA A 74 -12.15 6.82 -0.81
C ALA A 74 -11.61 8.11 -1.46
N LEU A 75 -11.66 8.19 -2.79
CA LEU A 75 -11.26 9.38 -3.54
C LEU A 75 -12.38 10.40 -3.74
N GLN A 76 -13.64 10.03 -3.48
CA GLN A 76 -14.77 10.97 -3.59
C GLN A 76 -14.77 11.94 -2.41
N THR A 77 -14.88 13.24 -2.73
CA THR A 77 -15.02 14.36 -1.78
C THR A 77 -16.46 14.73 -1.54
#